data_AF-A0A7Z9P112-F1
#
_entry.id   AF-A0A7Z9P112-F1
#
_cell.length_a   1.000
_cell.length_b   1.000
_cell.length_c   1.000
_cell.angle_alpha   90.00
_cell.angle_beta   90.00
_cell.angle_gamma   90.00
#
_symmetry.space_group_name_H-M   'P 1'
#
loop_
_entity.id
_entity.type
_entity.pdbx_description
1 polymer ?
#
loop_
_entity_poly.entity_id
_entity_poly.type
_entity_poly.pdbx_seq_one_letter_code
_entity_poly.pdbx_strand_id
1 'polypeptide(L)'
;MNARIGSQKTRSLDAIEKWNEELSIREVEEVAADLPIVIMHTSKGPIELELFEDHAPNTVANFISLADSGYYDGIRFHRVIPKFMVQGGNPAFRGDESDQSADDGPGYSIKDEHTNEDYRNHFAGSLSMAKTAEPNSGGSQFFLTHLPTPHLDGRHTVFGRITSGLDTARAIEQDDEIITILIVRKREHAYTPDKIGEKVTEIIPKDGVKLMTSPKSDK
;
A
#
# COMPACT_ATOMS: atom_id res chain seq x y z
N MET A 1 -35.15 -7.06 -22.52
CA MET A 1 -35.02 -5.93 -21.56
C MET A 1 -35.06 -6.39 -20.10
N ASN A 2 -35.84 -7.41 -19.72
CA ASN A 2 -35.99 -7.84 -18.32
C ASN A 2 -34.73 -8.47 -17.66
N ALA A 3 -33.92 -9.24 -18.40
CA ALA A 3 -32.71 -9.87 -17.83
C ALA A 3 -31.63 -8.85 -17.42
N ARG A 4 -31.52 -7.73 -18.15
CA ARG A 4 -30.53 -6.66 -17.89
C ARG A 4 -30.92 -5.83 -16.67
N ILE A 5 -32.23 -5.60 -16.48
CA ILE A 5 -32.79 -4.90 -15.31
C ILE A 5 -32.63 -5.75 -14.04
N GLY A 6 -32.89 -7.06 -14.12
CA GLY A 6 -32.67 -7.99 -12.99
C GLY A 6 -31.20 -8.05 -12.55
N SER A 7 -30.27 -8.17 -13.50
CA SER A 7 -28.83 -8.18 -13.22
C SER A 7 -28.31 -6.87 -12.61
N GLN A 8 -28.80 -5.72 -13.06
CA GLN A 8 -28.44 -4.42 -12.48
C GLN A 8 -28.96 -4.27 -11.04
N LYS A 9 -30.19 -4.73 -10.76
CA LYS A 9 -30.78 -4.70 -9.42
C LYS A 9 -30.02 -5.57 -8.43
N THR A 10 -29.59 -6.77 -8.84
CA THR A 10 -28.78 -7.66 -7.99
C THR A 10 -27.41 -7.05 -7.69
N ARG A 11 -26.73 -6.47 -8.68
CA ARG A 11 -25.44 -5.80 -8.49
C ARG A 11 -25.53 -4.60 -7.54
N SER A 12 -26.63 -3.84 -7.60
CA SER A 12 -26.83 -2.74 -6.66
C SER A 12 -27.07 -3.21 -5.22
N LEU A 13 -27.71 -4.37 -5.02
CA LEU A 13 -27.94 -4.91 -3.69
C LEU A 13 -26.64 -5.43 -3.05
N ASP A 14 -25.82 -6.17 -3.80
CA ASP A 14 -24.49 -6.64 -3.36
C ASP A 14 -23.59 -5.46 -2.94
N ALA A 15 -23.59 -4.38 -3.72
CA ALA A 15 -22.80 -3.19 -3.39
C ALA A 15 -23.30 -2.49 -2.10
N ILE A 16 -24.61 -2.46 -1.85
CA ILE A 16 -25.20 -1.89 -0.64
C ILE A 16 -24.86 -2.77 0.57
N GLU A 17 -24.95 -4.09 0.44
CA GLU A 17 -24.63 -5.04 1.49
C GLU A 17 -23.17 -4.91 1.92
N LYS A 18 -22.23 -4.96 0.97
CA LYS A 18 -20.80 -4.75 1.23
C LYS A 18 -20.50 -3.39 1.86
N TRP A 19 -21.21 -2.35 1.45
CA TRP A 19 -21.04 -1.02 2.04
C TRP A 19 -21.55 -0.97 3.49
N ASN A 20 -22.66 -1.62 3.80
CA ASN A 20 -23.17 -1.69 5.17
C ASN A 20 -22.25 -2.52 6.07
N GLU A 21 -21.68 -3.61 5.55
CA GLU A 21 -20.63 -4.39 6.23
C GLU A 21 -19.41 -3.52 6.51
N GLU A 22 -18.90 -2.82 5.51
CA GLU A 22 -17.79 -1.87 5.66
C GLU A 22 -18.10 -0.82 6.72
N LEU A 23 -19.28 -0.17 6.68
CA LEU A 23 -19.70 0.82 7.68
C LEU A 23 -19.70 0.24 9.09
N SER A 24 -20.20 -0.98 9.26
CA SER A 24 -20.22 -1.66 10.57
C SER A 24 -18.80 -1.88 11.11
N ILE A 25 -17.85 -2.23 10.23
CA ILE A 25 -16.44 -2.35 10.60
C ILE A 25 -15.87 -0.98 10.98
N ARG A 26 -16.17 0.07 10.19
CA ARG A 26 -15.68 1.44 10.47
C ARG A 26 -16.15 1.96 11.82
N GLU A 27 -17.39 1.69 12.20
CA GLU A 27 -17.94 2.11 13.49
C GLU A 27 -17.15 1.47 14.65
N VAL A 28 -16.77 0.20 14.54
CA VAL A 28 -15.94 -0.48 15.54
C VAL A 28 -14.53 0.11 15.57
N GLU A 29 -13.92 0.35 14.41
CA GLU A 29 -12.60 0.98 14.27
C GLU A 29 -12.56 2.40 14.84
N GLU A 30 -13.60 3.20 14.60
CA GLU A 30 -13.75 4.57 15.11
C GLU A 30 -13.87 4.59 16.64
N VAL A 31 -14.60 3.63 17.21
CA VAL A 31 -14.70 3.47 18.67
C VAL A 31 -13.37 3.01 19.28
N ALA A 32 -12.66 2.10 18.64
CA ALA A 32 -11.34 1.63 19.10
C ALA A 32 -10.28 2.74 19.00
N ALA A 33 -10.34 3.55 17.93
CA ALA A 33 -9.50 4.72 17.69
C ALA A 33 -7.98 4.45 17.79
N ASP A 34 -7.54 3.24 17.45
CA ASP A 34 -6.16 2.78 17.64
C ASP A 34 -5.45 2.39 16.33
N LEU A 35 -6.15 2.37 15.19
CA LEU A 35 -5.55 2.13 13.88
C LEU A 35 -4.53 3.23 13.51
N PRO A 36 -3.44 2.89 12.79
CA PRO A 36 -2.48 3.90 12.37
C PRO A 36 -3.10 4.97 11.47
N ILE A 37 -2.69 6.22 11.68
CA ILE A 37 -3.05 7.36 10.83
C ILE A 37 -1.77 8.00 10.30
N VAL A 38 -1.78 8.30 9.01
CA VAL A 38 -0.73 9.06 8.34
C VAL A 38 -1.33 10.22 7.55
N ILE A 39 -0.55 11.29 7.37
CA ILE A 39 -0.88 12.39 6.47
C ILE A 39 0.14 12.39 5.34
N MET A 40 -0.33 12.10 4.14
CA MET A 40 0.44 12.23 2.91
C MET A 40 0.32 13.66 2.40
N HIS A 41 1.39 14.43 2.51
CA HIS A 41 1.48 15.75 1.90
C HIS A 41 1.84 15.60 0.43
N THR A 42 0.99 16.14 -0.45
CA THR A 42 1.22 16.14 -1.89
C THR A 42 1.32 17.57 -2.42
N SER A 43 1.78 17.73 -3.66
CA SER A 43 1.75 19.01 -4.39
C SER A 43 0.35 19.62 -4.53
N LYS A 44 -0.72 18.80 -4.43
CA LYS A 44 -2.13 19.26 -4.48
C LYS A 44 -2.74 19.47 -3.09
N GLY A 45 -2.03 19.16 -2.01
CA GLY A 45 -2.49 19.29 -0.64
C GLY A 45 -2.40 17.99 0.17
N PRO A 46 -2.82 18.00 1.43
CA PRO A 46 -2.76 16.83 2.29
C PRO A 46 -3.87 15.82 1.99
N ILE A 47 -3.57 14.54 2.20
CA ILE A 47 -4.50 13.42 2.23
C ILE A 47 -4.26 12.67 3.54
N GLU A 48 -5.28 12.58 4.38
CA GLU A 48 -5.24 11.78 5.61
C GLU A 48 -5.69 10.36 5.32
N LEU A 49 -4.89 9.39 5.77
CA LEU A 49 -5.10 7.98 5.55
C LEU A 49 -5.13 7.24 6.90
N GLU A 50 -6.13 6.40 7.08
CA GLU A 50 -6.21 5.42 8.16
C GLU A 50 -5.86 4.04 7.61
N LEU A 51 -4.99 3.30 8.30
CA LEU A 51 -4.41 2.05 7.81
C LEU A 51 -5.04 0.84 8.52
N PHE A 52 -5.45 -0.17 7.75
CA PHE A 52 -6.20 -1.33 8.21
C PHE A 52 -5.29 -2.43 8.76
N GLU A 53 -4.56 -2.11 9.82
CA GLU A 53 -3.57 -3.00 10.42
C GLU A 53 -4.14 -4.36 10.83
N ASP A 54 -5.40 -4.42 11.25
CA ASP A 54 -6.04 -5.69 11.64
C ASP A 54 -6.27 -6.64 10.46
N HIS A 55 -6.41 -6.11 9.24
CA HIS A 55 -6.79 -6.88 8.04
C HIS A 55 -5.62 -7.08 7.08
N ALA A 56 -4.63 -6.19 7.10
CA ALA A 56 -3.44 -6.24 6.26
C ALA A 56 -2.16 -5.87 7.04
N PRO A 57 -1.86 -6.55 8.17
CA PRO A 57 -0.78 -6.17 9.07
C PRO A 57 0.59 -6.07 8.38
N ASN A 58 0.90 -6.99 7.47
CA ASN A 58 2.20 -6.98 6.79
C ASN A 58 2.31 -5.84 5.78
N THR A 59 1.23 -5.57 5.05
CA THR A 59 1.17 -4.46 4.10
C THR A 59 1.24 -3.11 4.82
N VAL A 60 0.57 -2.97 5.96
CA VAL A 60 0.64 -1.78 6.82
C VAL A 60 2.05 -1.62 7.40
N ALA A 61 2.66 -2.69 7.91
CA ALA A 61 4.04 -2.68 8.39
C ALA A 61 5.04 -2.26 7.32
N ASN A 62 4.88 -2.77 6.10
CA ASN A 62 5.69 -2.36 4.97
C ASN A 62 5.53 -0.88 4.65
N PHE A 63 4.29 -0.39 4.53
CA PHE A 63 4.02 1.00 4.20
C PHE A 63 4.54 1.98 5.27
N ILE A 64 4.28 1.70 6.55
CA ILE A 64 4.78 2.51 7.67
C ILE A 64 6.31 2.50 7.72
N SER A 65 6.96 1.34 7.57
CA SER A 65 8.42 1.24 7.60
C SER A 65 9.07 2.08 6.49
N LEU A 66 8.51 2.02 5.28
CA LEU A 66 8.96 2.81 4.15
C LEU A 66 8.71 4.32 4.38
N ALA A 67 7.52 4.70 4.86
CA ALA A 67 7.19 6.09 5.17
C ALA A 67 8.11 6.69 6.25
N ASP A 68 8.33 5.98 7.36
CA ASP A 68 9.23 6.42 8.46
C ASP A 68 10.67 6.65 7.98
N SER A 69 11.12 5.91 6.96
CA SER A 69 12.46 6.06 6.36
C SER A 69 12.58 7.23 5.37
N GLY A 70 11.49 7.95 5.09
CA GLY A 70 11.43 8.95 4.02
C GLY A 70 11.42 8.35 2.62
N TYR A 71 11.12 7.05 2.49
CA TYR A 71 11.17 6.36 1.18
C TYR A 71 10.24 7.00 0.16
N TYR A 72 9.08 7.52 0.55
CA TYR A 72 8.12 8.09 -0.39
C TYR A 72 8.41 9.54 -0.80
N ASP A 73 9.35 10.21 -0.13
CA ASP A 73 9.60 11.64 -0.28
C ASP A 73 10.11 12.00 -1.68
N GLY A 74 9.35 12.81 -2.39
CA GLY A 74 9.59 13.22 -3.76
C GLY A 74 9.29 12.19 -4.83
N ILE A 75 8.61 11.08 -4.48
CA ILE A 75 8.08 10.15 -5.48
C ILE A 75 6.84 10.76 -6.13
N ARG A 76 6.79 10.75 -7.46
CA ARG A 76 5.63 11.23 -8.24
C ARG A 76 4.55 10.17 -8.43
N PHE A 77 3.32 10.65 -8.61
CA PHE A 77 2.18 9.88 -9.10
C PHE A 77 2.35 9.61 -10.60
N HIS A 78 3.02 8.51 -10.92
CA HIS A 78 3.41 8.15 -12.29
C HIS A 78 2.25 7.63 -13.14
N ARG A 79 1.13 7.24 -12.53
CA ARG A 79 -0.04 6.75 -13.26
C ARG A 79 -1.33 7.26 -12.64
N VAL A 80 -1.99 8.16 -13.35
CA VAL A 80 -3.27 8.77 -12.95
C VAL A 80 -4.34 8.45 -13.98
N ILE A 81 -5.45 7.86 -13.55
CA ILE A 81 -6.61 7.60 -14.41
C ILE A 81 -7.83 8.30 -13.80
N PRO A 82 -8.29 9.40 -14.41
CA PRO A 82 -9.44 10.16 -13.92
C PRO A 82 -10.66 9.27 -13.70
N LYS A 83 -11.35 9.48 -12.58
CA LYS A 83 -12.52 8.67 -12.15
C LYS A 83 -12.23 7.19 -11.91
N PHE A 84 -10.96 6.80 -11.79
CA PHE A 84 -10.57 5.46 -11.38
C PHE A 84 -9.65 5.51 -10.17
N MET A 85 -8.39 5.92 -10.34
CA MET A 85 -7.40 5.93 -9.27
C MET A 85 -6.20 6.83 -9.59
N VAL A 86 -5.38 7.11 -8.57
CA VAL A 86 -4.01 7.61 -8.71
C VAL A 86 -3.05 6.59 -8.12
N GLN A 87 -1.93 6.33 -8.81
CA GLN A 87 -0.92 5.35 -8.41
C GLN A 87 0.44 6.02 -8.24
N GLY A 88 1.09 5.73 -7.11
CA GLY A 88 2.37 6.28 -6.69
C GLY A 88 3.26 5.21 -6.04
N GLY A 89 4.37 5.65 -5.42
CA GLY A 89 5.26 4.77 -4.66
C GLY A 89 6.30 3.99 -5.46
N ASN A 90 6.52 4.33 -6.74
CA ASN A 90 7.61 3.77 -7.55
C ASN A 90 8.84 4.70 -7.50
N PRO A 91 9.99 4.28 -6.95
CA PRO A 91 11.16 5.16 -6.81
C PRO A 91 11.82 5.52 -8.14
N ALA A 92 11.53 4.81 -9.25
CA ALA A 92 11.95 5.20 -10.60
C ALA A 92 11.35 6.54 -11.05
N PHE A 93 10.33 7.05 -10.36
CA PHE A 93 9.70 8.34 -10.62
C PHE A 93 9.99 9.38 -9.53
N ARG A 94 11.09 9.24 -8.80
CA ARG A 94 11.54 10.23 -7.82
C ARG A 94 12.22 11.41 -8.50
N GLY A 95 11.90 12.63 -8.05
CA GLY A 95 12.48 13.87 -8.59
C GLY A 95 12.00 14.17 -10.00
N ASP A 96 12.66 15.13 -10.65
CA ASP A 96 12.16 15.74 -11.90
C ASP A 96 12.19 14.79 -13.10
N GLU A 97 13.15 13.87 -13.17
CA GLU A 97 13.32 12.93 -14.27
C GLU A 97 13.06 11.49 -13.82
N SER A 98 12.49 10.66 -14.69
CA SER A 98 12.34 9.23 -14.40
C SER A 98 13.68 8.52 -14.58
N ASP A 99 14.15 7.81 -13.55
CA ASP A 99 15.32 6.95 -13.63
C ASP A 99 14.90 5.51 -13.92
N GLN A 100 14.97 5.13 -15.19
CA GLN A 100 14.63 3.77 -15.62
C GLN A 100 15.66 2.72 -15.19
N SER A 101 16.79 3.13 -14.60
CA SER A 101 17.77 2.22 -14.00
C SER A 101 17.50 1.94 -12.53
N ALA A 102 16.63 2.73 -11.88
CA ALA A 102 16.20 2.48 -10.51
C ALA A 102 15.29 1.26 -10.43
N ASP A 103 15.33 0.58 -9.28
CA ASP A 103 14.41 -0.53 -8.99
C ASP A 103 12.95 -0.02 -9.05
N ASP A 104 12.00 -0.86 -9.43
CA ASP A 104 10.57 -0.52 -9.49
C ASP A 104 9.86 -0.62 -8.13
N GLY A 105 10.63 -0.85 -7.06
CA GLY A 105 10.17 -1.07 -5.71
C GLY A 105 11.30 -1.01 -4.67
N PRO A 106 11.08 -1.54 -3.45
CA PRO A 106 12.00 -1.36 -2.33
C PRO A 106 13.12 -2.43 -2.27
N GLY A 107 13.33 -3.18 -3.36
CA GLY A 107 14.30 -4.28 -3.42
C GLY A 107 13.82 -5.61 -2.82
N TYR A 108 12.54 -5.69 -2.45
CA TYR A 108 11.85 -6.89 -1.97
C TYR A 108 10.35 -6.81 -2.33
N SER A 109 9.64 -7.93 -2.18
CA SER A 109 8.18 -7.97 -2.22
C SER A 109 7.58 -8.47 -0.92
N ILE A 110 6.25 -8.39 -0.78
CA ILE A 110 5.50 -8.87 0.38
C ILE A 110 4.37 -9.82 -0.06
N LYS A 111 3.88 -10.64 0.88
CA LYS A 111 2.75 -11.54 0.62
C LYS A 111 1.45 -10.78 0.35
N ASP A 112 0.61 -11.37 -0.47
CA ASP A 112 -0.76 -10.90 -0.69
C ASP A 112 -1.62 -11.18 0.55
N GLU A 113 -2.36 -10.16 1.03
CA GLU A 113 -3.31 -10.28 2.15
C GLU A 113 -4.77 -10.17 1.68
N HIS A 114 -5.00 -9.86 0.39
CA HIS A 114 -6.34 -9.90 -0.24
C HIS A 114 -6.92 -11.31 -0.40
N THR A 115 -6.17 -12.34 0.01
CA THR A 115 -6.59 -13.74 0.03
C THR A 115 -7.07 -14.21 1.40
N ASN A 116 -6.96 -13.37 2.44
CA ASN A 116 -7.47 -13.67 3.77
C ASN A 116 -9.00 -13.69 3.77
N GLU A 117 -9.63 -14.31 4.77
CA GLU A 117 -11.10 -14.38 4.82
C GLU A 117 -11.76 -13.01 5.07
N ASP A 118 -11.05 -12.12 5.74
CA ASP A 118 -11.49 -10.81 6.21
C ASP A 118 -10.92 -9.63 5.39
N TYR A 119 -10.44 -9.87 4.16
CA TYR A 119 -9.90 -8.78 3.34
C TYR A 119 -10.93 -7.66 3.07
N ARG A 120 -10.43 -6.43 2.87
CA ARG A 120 -11.27 -5.25 2.63
C ARG A 120 -11.55 -5.03 1.13
N ASN A 121 -12.77 -4.60 0.82
CA ASN A 121 -13.21 -4.27 -0.55
C ASN A 121 -12.81 -2.84 -0.97
N HIS A 122 -12.84 -2.56 -2.26
CA HIS A 122 -12.49 -1.25 -2.83
C HIS A 122 -13.69 -0.33 -2.96
N PHE A 123 -13.80 0.60 -2.01
CA PHE A 123 -14.73 1.73 -2.04
C PHE A 123 -14.05 2.98 -2.59
N ALA A 124 -14.75 4.12 -2.61
CA ALA A 124 -14.11 5.39 -2.91
C ALA A 124 -13.13 5.74 -1.76
N GLY A 125 -11.93 6.17 -2.11
CA GLY A 125 -10.88 6.51 -1.16
C GLY A 125 -10.15 5.30 -0.56
N SER A 126 -10.32 4.09 -1.09
CA SER A 126 -9.51 2.95 -0.66
C SER A 126 -8.04 3.15 -1.05
N LEU A 127 -7.13 2.84 -0.14
CA LEU A 127 -5.70 2.72 -0.35
C LEU A 127 -5.34 1.25 -0.53
N SER A 128 -4.69 0.90 -1.65
CA SER A 128 -4.47 -0.49 -2.03
C SER A 128 -3.10 -0.71 -2.64
N MET A 129 -2.51 -1.87 -2.36
CA MET A 129 -1.16 -2.23 -2.79
C MET A 129 -1.19 -2.57 -4.29
N ALA A 130 -0.35 -1.87 -5.07
CA ALA A 130 -0.15 -2.23 -6.46
C ALA A 130 0.75 -3.47 -6.53
N LYS A 131 0.42 -4.36 -7.47
CA LYS A 131 1.14 -5.61 -7.69
C LYS A 131 1.08 -5.98 -9.16
N THR A 132 1.97 -6.88 -9.59
CA THR A 132 1.89 -7.48 -10.92
C THR A 132 0.81 -8.58 -10.93
N ALA A 133 0.64 -9.26 -12.06
CA ALA A 133 -0.25 -10.43 -12.13
C ALA A 133 0.23 -11.58 -11.23
N GLU A 134 1.53 -11.66 -10.94
CA GLU A 134 2.11 -12.71 -10.11
C GLU A 134 1.71 -12.55 -8.64
N PRO A 135 1.44 -13.64 -7.90
CA PRO A 135 1.21 -13.59 -6.46
C PRO A 135 2.41 -13.01 -5.71
N ASN A 136 2.16 -12.37 -4.57
CA ASN A 136 3.18 -11.86 -3.64
C ASN A 136 4.22 -10.93 -4.29
N SER A 137 3.76 -10.09 -5.22
CA SER A 137 4.58 -9.15 -6.00
C SER A 137 4.41 -7.69 -5.56
N GLY A 138 3.60 -7.43 -4.53
CA GLY A 138 3.48 -6.11 -3.94
C GLY A 138 4.80 -5.67 -3.32
N GLY A 139 5.16 -4.41 -3.48
CA GLY A 139 6.42 -3.83 -2.99
C GLY A 139 6.13 -2.50 -2.29
N SER A 140 6.48 -1.38 -2.93
CA SER A 140 6.25 -0.03 -2.40
C SER A 140 5.12 0.71 -3.11
N GLN A 141 4.74 0.27 -4.32
CA GLN A 141 3.76 0.97 -5.14
C GLN A 141 2.33 0.78 -4.58
N PHE A 142 1.55 1.85 -4.57
CA PHE A 142 0.17 1.83 -4.08
C PHE A 142 -0.72 2.67 -4.99
N PHE A 143 -2.04 2.51 -4.85
CA PHE A 143 -3.01 3.39 -5.49
C PHE A 143 -4.13 3.81 -4.53
N LEU A 144 -4.68 5.00 -4.77
CA LEU A 144 -5.87 5.55 -4.11
C LEU A 144 -7.03 5.58 -5.10
N THR A 145 -8.17 5.01 -4.75
CA THR A 145 -9.35 4.95 -5.63
C THR A 145 -10.18 6.23 -5.57
N HIS A 146 -10.62 6.73 -6.73
CA HIS A 146 -11.51 7.90 -6.82
C HIS A 146 -12.97 7.56 -6.56
N LEU A 147 -13.36 6.35 -6.96
CA LEU A 147 -14.70 5.79 -6.96
C LEU A 147 -14.61 4.31 -6.49
N PRO A 148 -15.72 3.66 -6.14
CA PRO A 148 -15.71 2.22 -5.88
C PRO A 148 -15.21 1.42 -7.09
N THR A 149 -14.34 0.45 -6.86
CA THR A 149 -13.72 -0.38 -7.91
C THR A 149 -13.88 -1.87 -7.64
N PRO A 150 -15.12 -2.40 -7.63
CA PRO A 150 -15.39 -3.78 -7.21
C PRO A 150 -14.76 -4.86 -8.11
N HIS A 151 -14.25 -4.48 -9.28
CA HIS A 151 -13.48 -5.36 -10.15
C HIS A 151 -12.05 -5.61 -9.66
N LEU A 152 -11.60 -4.91 -8.61
CA LEU A 152 -10.32 -5.09 -7.94
C LEU A 152 -10.44 -5.86 -6.60
N ASP A 153 -11.67 -6.08 -6.12
CA ASP A 153 -11.93 -6.84 -4.88
C ASP A 153 -11.35 -8.25 -5.00
N GLY A 154 -10.64 -8.69 -3.94
CA GLY A 154 -9.96 -9.99 -3.91
C GLY A 154 -8.81 -10.12 -4.94
N ARG A 155 -8.27 -9.01 -5.46
CA ARG A 155 -7.14 -9.01 -6.40
C ARG A 155 -5.97 -8.12 -5.98
N HIS A 156 -6.24 -7.13 -5.15
CA HIS A 156 -5.26 -6.21 -4.58
C HIS A 156 -5.54 -6.06 -3.09
N THR A 157 -4.48 -5.96 -2.29
CA THR A 157 -4.60 -5.78 -0.83
C THR A 157 -5.01 -4.34 -0.53
N VAL A 158 -6.27 -4.13 -0.15
CA VAL A 158 -6.72 -2.88 0.46
C VAL A 158 -6.17 -2.83 1.87
N PHE A 159 -5.30 -1.86 2.16
CA PHE A 159 -4.61 -1.74 3.44
C PHE A 159 -4.87 -0.41 4.14
N GLY A 160 -5.78 0.41 3.61
CA GLY A 160 -6.23 1.63 4.28
C GLY A 160 -7.33 2.36 3.52
N ARG A 161 -7.70 3.53 4.03
CA ARG A 161 -8.67 4.45 3.43
C ARG A 161 -8.29 5.91 3.65
N ILE A 162 -8.77 6.75 2.75
CA ILE A 162 -8.83 8.20 2.93
C ILE A 162 -9.92 8.53 3.96
N THR A 163 -9.53 9.21 5.04
CA THR A 163 -10.44 9.81 6.03
C THR A 163 -10.68 11.29 5.74
N SER A 164 -9.71 11.97 5.11
CA SER A 164 -9.81 13.36 4.66
C SER A 164 -8.96 13.60 3.40
N GLY A 165 -9.45 14.44 2.49
CA GLY A 165 -8.71 14.78 1.26
C GLY A 165 -9.04 13.91 0.03
N LEU A 166 -10.23 13.31 -0.04
CA LEU A 166 -10.65 12.55 -1.24
C LEU A 166 -10.70 13.44 -2.50
N ASP A 167 -11.10 14.70 -2.35
CA ASP A 167 -11.09 15.65 -3.47
C ASP A 167 -9.67 16.05 -3.86
N THR A 168 -8.73 16.12 -2.90
CA THR A 168 -7.29 16.25 -3.19
C THR A 168 -6.80 15.08 -4.01
N ALA A 169 -7.12 13.84 -3.59
CA ALA A 169 -6.74 12.63 -4.34
C ALA A 169 -7.28 12.67 -5.78
N ARG A 170 -8.52 13.16 -5.98
CA ARG A 170 -9.14 13.32 -7.30
C ARG A 170 -8.55 14.46 -8.14
N ALA A 171 -7.90 15.42 -7.50
CA ALA A 171 -7.28 16.57 -8.15
C ALA A 171 -5.81 16.33 -8.53
N ILE A 172 -5.22 15.22 -8.06
CA ILE A 172 -3.89 14.78 -8.48
C ILE A 172 -3.89 14.50 -9.99
N GLU A 173 -2.89 15.06 -10.65
CA GLU A 173 -2.55 14.89 -12.05
C GLU A 173 -1.27 14.05 -12.14
N GLN A 174 -0.97 13.56 -13.34
CA GLN A 174 0.28 12.83 -13.56
C GLN A 174 1.47 13.75 -13.24
N ASP A 175 2.51 13.18 -12.61
CA ASP A 175 3.73 13.86 -12.20
C ASP A 175 3.60 14.82 -11.00
N ASP A 176 2.41 14.92 -10.39
CA ASP A 176 2.29 15.46 -9.03
C ASP A 176 3.08 14.61 -8.04
N GLU A 177 3.48 15.23 -6.92
CA GLU A 177 4.52 14.68 -6.05
C GLU A 177 3.98 14.38 -4.66
N ILE A 178 4.45 13.28 -4.06
CA ILE A 178 4.38 13.03 -2.63
C ILE A 178 5.54 13.81 -2.00
N ILE A 179 5.25 14.92 -1.34
CA ILE A 179 6.26 15.76 -0.68
C ILE A 179 6.84 15.00 0.53
N THR A 180 5.97 14.46 1.38
CA THR A 180 6.34 13.63 2.52
C THR A 180 5.13 12.87 3.07
N ILE A 181 5.36 11.83 3.87
CA ILE A 181 4.32 11.12 4.61
C ILE A 181 4.64 11.21 6.10
N LEU A 182 3.76 11.85 6.85
CA LEU A 182 3.89 12.01 8.29
C LEU A 182 3.06 10.96 9.02
N ILE A 183 3.67 10.23 9.95
CA ILE A 183 2.94 9.32 10.84
C ILE A 183 2.36 10.12 12.00
N VAL A 184 1.03 10.18 12.08
CA VAL A 184 0.30 10.91 13.13
C VAL A 184 0.00 10.01 14.32
N ARG A 185 -0.35 8.75 14.05
CA ARG A 185 -0.66 7.73 15.05
C ARG A 185 -0.22 6.36 14.51
N LYS A 186 0.30 5.50 15.38
CA LYS A 186 0.52 4.07 15.13
C LYS A 186 0.46 3.32 16.46
N ARG A 187 0.26 2.00 16.42
CA ARG A 187 0.25 1.15 17.62
C ARG A 187 1.68 1.00 18.16
N GLU A 188 1.78 0.67 19.44
CA GLU A 188 3.07 0.50 20.15
C GLU A 188 3.68 -0.88 19.89
N HIS A 189 4.12 -1.12 18.66
CA HIS A 189 4.97 -2.25 18.30
C HIS A 189 5.87 -1.92 17.10
N ALA A 190 6.78 -2.83 16.79
CA ALA A 190 7.63 -2.71 15.61
C ALA A 190 6.81 -2.93 14.33
N TYR A 191 7.00 -2.07 13.34
CA TYR A 191 6.47 -2.22 11.98
C TYR A 191 7.58 -2.76 11.09
N THR A 192 7.83 -4.07 11.21
CA THR A 192 8.85 -4.79 10.44
C THR A 192 8.17 -5.70 9.44
N PRO A 193 8.24 -5.43 8.13
CA PRO A 193 7.57 -6.26 7.14
C PRO A 193 8.25 -7.62 6.98
N ASP A 194 7.45 -8.66 6.79
CA ASP A 194 7.87 -9.96 6.29
C ASP A 194 8.15 -9.86 4.78
N LYS A 195 9.43 -9.75 4.44
CA LYS A 195 9.93 -9.57 3.07
C LYS A 195 10.13 -10.89 2.34
N ILE A 196 9.94 -10.85 1.03
CA ILE A 196 10.24 -11.93 0.09
C ILE A 196 11.32 -11.45 -0.89
N GLY A 197 12.34 -12.27 -1.10
CA GLY A 197 13.37 -12.01 -2.11
C GLY A 197 14.35 -10.89 -1.76
N GLU A 198 14.45 -10.49 -0.48
CA GLU A 198 15.43 -9.49 -0.03
C GLU A 198 16.85 -9.91 -0.47
N LYS A 199 17.49 -9.09 -1.30
CA LYS A 199 18.87 -9.32 -1.71
C LYS A 199 19.77 -9.18 -0.49
N VAL A 200 20.25 -10.30 0.04
CA VAL A 200 21.32 -10.30 1.04
C VAL A 200 22.57 -9.75 0.36
N THR A 201 22.93 -8.49 0.60
CA THR A 201 24.28 -8.02 0.30
C THR A 201 25.22 -8.66 1.30
N GLU A 202 25.89 -9.74 0.90
CA GLU A 202 27.11 -10.18 1.58
C GLU A 202 28.08 -8.99 1.57
N ILE A 203 28.32 -8.39 2.73
CA ILE A 203 29.44 -7.48 2.93
C ILE A 203 30.68 -8.36 2.83
N ILE A 204 31.26 -8.50 1.64
CA ILE A 204 32.61 -9.03 1.49
C ILE A 204 33.54 -7.98 2.11
N PRO A 205 34.20 -8.27 3.25
CA PRO A 205 35.13 -7.33 3.86
C PRO A 205 36.24 -7.05 2.84
N LYS A 206 36.50 -5.76 2.57
CA LYS A 206 37.47 -5.34 1.55
C LYS A 206 38.94 -5.60 1.91
N ASP A 207 39.21 -6.26 3.03
CA ASP A 207 40.55 -6.60 3.46
C ASP A 207 40.66 -8.11 3.67
N GLY A 208 41.48 -8.76 2.85
CA GLY A 208 41.72 -10.19 2.83
C GLY A 208 42.35 -10.73 4.12
N VAL A 209 41.54 -10.87 5.17
CA VAL A 209 41.93 -11.63 6.36
C VAL A 209 41.49 -13.07 6.15
N LYS A 210 42.48 -13.89 5.77
CA LYS A 210 42.41 -15.34 5.75
C LYS A 210 42.10 -15.83 7.17
N LEU A 211 40.85 -16.21 7.43
CA LEU A 211 40.51 -16.96 8.64
C LEU A 211 41.23 -18.31 8.56
N MET A 212 42.30 -18.43 9.35
CA MET A 212 43.03 -19.67 9.55
C MET A 212 42.08 -20.72 10.14
N THR A 213 41.86 -21.79 9.37
CA THR A 213 41.40 -23.06 9.93
C THR A 213 42.42 -23.57 10.95
N SER A 214 41.95 -24.00 12.12
CA SER A 214 42.69 -24.87 13.05
C SER A 214 41.70 -25.50 14.05
N PRO A 215 42.04 -26.64 14.68
CA PRO A 215 41.82 -27.98 14.14
C PRO A 215 40.79 -28.76 14.97
N LYS A 216 40.47 -29.98 14.52
CA LYS A 216 39.65 -31.00 15.19
C LYS A 216 39.85 -31.09 16.71
N SER A 217 38.75 -31.39 17.43
CA SER A 217 38.78 -32.22 18.64
C SER A 217 37.54 -33.13 18.74
N ASP A 218 37.79 -34.43 18.54
CA ASP A 218 37.17 -35.63 19.13
C ASP A 218 35.66 -35.68 19.46
N LYS A 219 34.93 -36.46 18.66
CA LYS A 219 34.57 -37.86 18.97
C LYS A 219 34.07 -38.58 17.71
#